data_AF-A0A399WUU8-F1
#
_entry.id   AF-A0A399WUU8-F1
#
_cell.length_a   1.000
_cell.length_b   1.000
_cell.length_c   1.000
_cell.angle_alpha   90.00
_cell.angle_beta   90.00
_cell.angle_gamma   90.00
#
_symmetry.space_group_name_H-M   'P 1'
#
loop_
_entity.id
_entity.type
_entity.pdbx_description
1 polymer ?
#
loop_
_entity_poly.entity_id
_entity_poly.type
_entity_poly.pdbx_seq_one_letter_code
_entity_poly.pdbx_strand_id
1 'polypeptide(L)'
;MKRKALLALLAVSIASSAMALTGFVKVFATTYNVAKTSTLGKAKCAVCHVGQTAKLNSYGQDLKHALAGSKALTAEVLKKVEAKDSDKDGASNIAEIRADKLPGDAKSVPTTER
;
A
#
# COMPACT_ATOMS: atom_id res chain seq x y z
N MET A 1 -0.04 -56.61 -11.06
CA MET A 1 1.15 -55.81 -11.45
C MET A 1 0.83 -54.33 -11.38
N LYS A 2 1.55 -53.63 -10.50
CA LYS A 2 1.87 -52.19 -10.40
C LYS A 2 1.17 -51.22 -11.39
N ARG A 3 0.21 -50.45 -10.89
CA ARG A 3 -0.12 -49.09 -11.38
C ARG A 3 0.01 -48.07 -10.23
N LYS A 4 1.13 -48.14 -9.51
CA LYS A 4 1.58 -47.07 -8.61
C LYS A 4 2.52 -46.17 -9.41
N ALA A 5 1.98 -45.23 -10.19
CA ALA A 5 2.78 -44.20 -10.88
C ALA A 5 1.88 -43.10 -11.46
N LEU A 6 1.20 -42.35 -10.59
CA LEU A 6 0.79 -40.98 -10.94
C LEU A 6 1.02 -40.12 -9.68
N LEU A 7 2.30 -39.96 -9.36
CA LEU A 7 2.78 -38.98 -8.40
C LEU A 7 3.23 -37.74 -9.17
N ALA A 8 2.83 -36.59 -8.63
CA ALA A 8 3.54 -35.32 -8.71
C ALA A 8 3.55 -34.59 -10.07
N LEU A 9 2.46 -33.91 -10.40
CA LEU A 9 2.57 -32.73 -11.28
C LEU A 9 1.45 -31.70 -11.04
N LEU A 10 1.34 -31.13 -9.84
CA LEU A 10 0.52 -29.93 -9.64
C LEU A 10 0.87 -29.16 -8.34
N ALA A 11 2.07 -28.57 -8.27
CA ALA A 11 2.41 -27.73 -7.12
C ALA A 11 3.43 -26.62 -7.43
N VAL A 12 3.20 -25.82 -8.49
CA VAL A 12 3.98 -24.58 -8.71
C VAL A 12 3.13 -23.51 -9.38
N SER A 13 2.36 -22.72 -8.63
CA SER A 13 1.73 -21.51 -9.19
C SER A 13 1.28 -20.41 -8.21
N ILE A 14 1.68 -20.41 -6.93
CA ILE A 14 1.18 -19.42 -5.95
C ILE A 14 2.21 -18.32 -5.58
N ALA A 15 3.46 -18.39 -6.04
CA ALA A 15 4.51 -17.47 -5.55
C ALA A 15 4.57 -16.07 -6.22
N SER A 16 3.86 -15.84 -7.33
CA SER A 16 4.07 -14.62 -8.15
C SER A 16 3.42 -13.34 -7.61
N SER A 17 2.40 -13.46 -6.75
CA SER A 17 1.65 -12.31 -6.24
C SER A 17 2.40 -11.52 -5.16
N ALA A 18 3.21 -12.20 -4.34
CA ALA A 18 3.98 -11.56 -3.26
C ALA A 18 5.06 -10.59 -3.77
N MET A 19 5.62 -10.83 -4.97
CA MET A 19 6.70 -10.05 -5.55
C MET A 19 6.23 -8.70 -6.14
N ALA A 20 4.98 -8.60 -6.57
CA ALA A 20 4.44 -7.34 -7.10
C ALA A 20 4.13 -6.32 -5.99
N LEU A 21 3.69 -6.80 -4.81
CA LEU A 21 3.32 -5.97 -3.66
C LEU A 21 4.53 -5.35 -2.94
N THR A 22 5.69 -6.03 -2.92
CA THR A 22 6.93 -5.47 -2.36
C THR A 22 7.44 -4.27 -3.18
N GLY A 23 7.20 -4.26 -4.49
CA GLY A 23 7.52 -3.13 -5.36
C GLY A 23 6.77 -1.85 -5.00
N PHE A 24 5.48 -1.96 -4.67
CA PHE A 24 4.63 -0.80 -4.36
C PHE A 24 5.07 -0.13 -3.06
N VAL A 25 5.31 -0.92 -2.02
CA VAL A 25 5.81 -0.42 -0.74
C VAL A 25 7.19 0.22 -0.90
N LYS A 26 8.06 -0.34 -1.75
CA LYS A 26 9.37 0.25 -2.06
C LYS A 26 9.24 1.60 -2.77
N VAL A 27 8.36 1.71 -3.76
CA VAL A 27 8.12 2.98 -4.47
C VAL A 27 7.60 4.04 -3.50
N PHE A 28 6.63 3.70 -2.65
CA PHE A 28 6.13 4.60 -1.61
C PHE A 28 7.24 5.06 -0.67
N ALA A 29 7.98 4.11 -0.09
CA ALA A 29 9.04 4.42 0.87
C ALA A 29 10.17 5.27 0.26
N THR A 30 10.50 5.03 -1.01
CA THR A 30 11.52 5.80 -1.73
C THR A 30 11.01 7.20 -2.09
N THR A 31 9.76 7.32 -2.55
CA THR A 31 9.17 8.60 -2.95
C THR A 31 9.09 9.58 -1.78
N TYR A 32 8.80 9.07 -0.58
CA TYR A 32 8.60 9.88 0.62
C TYR A 32 9.71 9.76 1.66
N ASN A 33 10.84 9.12 1.32
CA ASN A 33 11.98 8.90 2.24
C ASN A 33 11.56 8.29 3.60
N VAL A 34 10.67 7.30 3.57
CA VAL A 34 10.10 6.69 4.78
C VAL A 34 11.15 5.86 5.51
N ALA A 35 11.45 6.23 6.75
CA ALA A 35 12.33 5.45 7.62
C ALA A 35 11.66 4.14 8.04
N LYS A 36 12.40 3.02 8.08
CA LYS A 36 11.85 1.70 8.47
C LYS A 36 11.28 1.67 9.89
N THR A 37 11.77 2.54 10.77
CA THR A 37 11.37 2.63 12.19
C THR A 37 10.17 3.55 12.42
N SER A 38 9.79 4.34 11.42
CA SER A 38 8.63 5.25 11.45
C SER A 38 7.30 4.49 11.49
N THR A 39 6.22 5.20 11.80
CA THR A 39 4.85 4.67 11.78
C THR A 39 4.51 4.14 10.39
N LEU A 40 4.76 4.93 9.35
CA LEU A 40 4.57 4.54 7.95
C LEU A 40 5.43 3.32 7.56
N GLY A 41 6.70 3.31 7.98
CA GLY A 41 7.63 2.21 7.70
C GLY A 41 7.20 0.88 8.32
N LYS A 42 6.59 0.93 9.51
CA LYS A 42 6.04 -0.23 10.21
C LYS A 42 4.69 -0.69 9.63
N ALA A 43 3.89 0.24 9.13
CA ALA A 43 2.56 -0.05 8.58
C ALA A 43 2.62 -0.93 7.31
N LYS A 44 3.64 -0.78 6.46
CA LYS A 44 3.86 -1.60 5.26
C LYS A 44 2.60 -1.65 4.36
N CYS A 45 1.93 -2.79 4.26
CA CYS A 45 0.70 -2.96 3.49
C CYS A 45 -0.45 -2.09 4.02
N ALA A 46 -0.48 -1.85 5.34
CA ALA A 46 -1.55 -1.11 6.00
C ALA A 46 -1.59 0.38 5.63
N VAL A 47 -0.56 0.89 4.95
CA VAL A 47 -0.58 2.25 4.37
C VAL A 47 -1.70 2.38 3.33
N CYS A 48 -1.93 1.35 2.51
CA CYS A 48 -2.93 1.36 1.43
C CYS A 48 -4.08 0.37 1.65
N HIS A 49 -3.91 -0.59 2.55
CA HIS A 49 -4.86 -1.68 2.79
C HIS A 49 -5.41 -1.60 4.22
N VAL A 50 -6.55 -2.25 4.45
CA VAL A 50 -7.06 -2.47 5.81
C VAL A 50 -6.22 -3.58 6.45
N GLY A 51 -5.27 -3.19 7.30
CA GLY A 51 -4.32 -4.09 7.93
C GLY A 51 -3.44 -4.82 6.90
N GLN A 52 -3.39 -6.15 6.99
CA GLN A 52 -2.65 -7.01 6.03
C GLN A 52 -3.59 -7.77 5.07
N THR A 53 -4.80 -7.25 4.84
CA THR A 53 -5.79 -7.89 3.96
C THR A 53 -5.66 -7.39 2.52
N ALA A 54 -6.41 -7.97 1.57
CA ALA A 54 -6.49 -7.46 0.19
C ALA A 54 -7.46 -6.28 0.03
N LYS A 55 -8.20 -5.91 1.09
CA LYS A 55 -9.16 -4.80 1.06
C LYS A 55 -8.40 -3.48 1.12
N LEU A 56 -8.64 -2.60 0.15
CA LEU A 56 -8.07 -1.25 0.14
C LEU A 56 -8.72 -0.37 1.22
N ASN A 57 -7.91 0.47 1.87
CA ASN A 57 -8.40 1.59 2.67
C ASN A 57 -8.78 2.76 1.72
N SER A 58 -9.22 3.89 2.26
CA SER A 58 -9.62 5.04 1.44
C SER A 58 -8.48 5.56 0.55
N TYR A 59 -7.27 5.71 1.10
CA TYR A 59 -6.08 6.11 0.35
C TYR A 59 -5.75 5.13 -0.79
N GLY A 60 -5.80 3.82 -0.50
CA GLY A 60 -5.59 2.77 -1.50
C GLY A 60 -6.61 2.81 -2.63
N GLN A 61 -7.85 3.21 -2.36
CA GLN A 61 -8.88 3.40 -3.40
C GLN A 61 -8.57 4.62 -4.28
N ASP A 62 -8.09 5.71 -3.71
CA ASP A 62 -7.66 6.86 -4.48
C ASP A 62 -6.46 6.53 -5.38
N LEU A 63 -5.50 5.75 -4.87
CA LEU A 63 -4.40 5.23 -5.67
C LEU A 63 -4.88 4.29 -6.78
N LYS A 64 -5.85 3.41 -6.49
CA LYS A 64 -6.45 2.54 -7.50
C LYS A 64 -7.09 3.35 -8.63
N HIS A 65 -7.78 4.43 -8.32
CA HIS A 65 -8.33 5.34 -9.32
C HIS A 65 -7.22 6.05 -10.10
N ALA A 66 -6.18 6.55 -9.42
CA ALA A 66 -5.05 7.23 -10.06
C ALA A 66 -4.19 6.32 -10.95
N LEU A 67 -4.11 5.03 -10.62
CA LEU A 67 -3.45 3.99 -11.43
C LEU A 67 -4.15 3.78 -12.77
N ALA A 68 -5.46 4.03 -12.88
CA ALA A 68 -6.23 3.89 -14.12
C ALA A 68 -6.01 2.54 -14.84
N GLY A 69 -5.88 1.44 -14.07
CA GLY A 69 -5.63 0.09 -14.61
C GLY A 69 -4.16 -0.27 -14.86
N SER A 70 -3.22 0.66 -14.62
CA SER A 70 -1.79 0.37 -14.58
C SER A 70 -1.48 -0.68 -13.52
N LYS A 71 -0.57 -1.61 -13.85
CA LYS A 71 -0.04 -2.61 -12.92
C LYS A 71 1.19 -2.12 -12.13
N ALA A 72 1.68 -0.92 -12.43
CA ALA A 72 2.85 -0.35 -11.79
C ALA A 72 2.49 0.94 -11.05
N LEU A 73 2.78 0.97 -9.76
CA LEU A 73 2.80 2.19 -8.96
C LEU A 73 4.10 2.95 -9.25
N THR A 74 3.99 4.24 -9.56
CA THR A 74 5.13 5.13 -9.76
C THR A 74 5.03 6.33 -8.83
N ALA A 75 6.12 7.11 -8.71
CA ALA A 75 6.11 8.34 -7.94
C ALA A 75 5.08 9.35 -8.47
N GLU A 76 4.86 9.38 -9.78
CA GLU A 76 3.88 10.26 -10.43
C GLU A 76 2.45 9.89 -10.04
N VAL A 77 2.15 8.59 -9.91
CA VAL A 77 0.83 8.13 -9.44
C VAL A 77 0.60 8.51 -7.99
N LEU A 78 1.62 8.38 -7.14
CA LEU A 78 1.56 8.82 -5.75
C LEU A 78 1.29 10.33 -5.65
N LYS A 79 2.01 11.13 -6.44
CA LYS A 79 1.85 12.60 -6.49
C LYS A 79 0.45 13.05 -6.92
N LYS A 80 -0.24 12.30 -7.79
CA LYS A 80 -1.60 12.62 -8.23
C LYS A 80 -2.63 12.65 -7.10
N VAL A 81 -2.37 11.97 -5.99
CA VAL A 81 -3.30 11.91 -4.85
C VAL A 81 -2.81 12.69 -3.63
N GLU A 82 -1.65 13.34 -3.67
CA GLU A 82 -1.06 14.07 -2.54
C GLU A 82 -1.99 15.12 -1.94
N ALA A 83 -2.72 15.86 -2.79
CA ALA A 83 -3.61 16.94 -2.37
C ALA A 83 -5.00 16.48 -1.93
N LYS A 84 -5.32 15.19 -2.04
CA LYS A 84 -6.60 14.65 -1.56
C LYS A 84 -6.55 14.46 -0.06
N ASP A 85 -7.70 14.61 0.59
CA ASP A 85 -7.95 14.14 1.95
C ASP A 85 -8.74 12.83 1.81
N SER A 86 -8.02 11.71 1.81
CA SER A 86 -8.61 10.41 1.43
C SER A 86 -9.54 9.86 2.50
N ASP A 87 -9.21 10.01 3.78
CA ASP A 87 -10.01 9.51 4.90
C ASP A 87 -10.96 10.56 5.51
N LYS A 88 -10.92 11.80 5.02
CA LYS A 88 -11.81 12.91 5.36
C LYS A 88 -11.61 13.41 6.79
N ASP A 89 -10.37 13.38 7.27
CA ASP A 89 -9.99 13.84 8.59
C ASP A 89 -9.62 15.34 8.64
N GLY A 90 -9.60 16.01 7.48
CA GLY A 90 -9.26 17.42 7.32
C GLY A 90 -7.81 17.70 6.96
N ALA A 91 -6.97 16.67 6.83
CA ALA A 91 -5.59 16.78 6.33
C ALA A 91 -5.45 16.16 4.94
N SER A 92 -4.61 16.76 4.09
CA SER A 92 -4.26 16.12 2.82
C SER A 92 -3.30 14.95 3.04
N ASN A 93 -3.36 13.93 2.18
CA ASN A 93 -2.49 12.77 2.18
C ASN A 93 -1.00 13.13 2.34
N ILE A 94 -0.52 14.17 1.64
CA ILE A 94 0.88 14.59 1.76
C ILE A 94 1.23 15.21 3.12
N ALA A 95 0.28 15.92 3.73
CA ALA A 95 0.47 16.48 5.07
C ALA A 95 0.59 15.35 6.10
N GLU A 96 -0.26 14.34 6.00
CA GLU A 96 -0.21 13.15 6.85
C GLU A 96 1.08 12.36 6.64
N ILE A 97 1.44 12.06 5.38
CA ILE A 97 2.66 11.31 5.07
C ILE A 97 3.90 12.02 5.64
N ARG A 98 3.98 13.35 5.52
CA ARG A 98 5.08 14.15 6.09
C ARG A 98 5.07 14.18 7.61
N ALA A 99 3.91 14.04 8.24
CA ALA A 99 3.73 13.95 9.68
C ALA A 99 3.89 12.51 10.22
N ASP A 100 4.36 11.56 9.41
CA ASP A 100 4.46 10.13 9.73
C ASP A 100 3.10 9.53 10.17
N LYS A 101 2.05 9.90 9.43
CA LYS A 101 0.67 9.47 9.64
C LYS A 101 0.13 8.65 8.47
N LEU A 102 -0.93 7.88 8.72
CA LEU A 102 -1.52 6.97 7.74
C LEU A 102 -2.64 7.66 6.96
N PRO A 103 -2.47 7.94 5.65
CA PRO A 103 -3.41 8.75 4.86
C PRO A 103 -4.78 8.11 4.57
N GLY A 104 -5.03 6.93 5.13
CA GLY A 104 -6.25 6.17 4.94
C GLY A 104 -6.88 5.75 6.26
N ASP A 105 -6.50 6.39 7.36
CA ASP A 105 -6.95 6.11 8.72
C ASP A 105 -7.22 7.43 9.45
N ALA A 106 -8.49 7.84 9.50
CA ALA A 106 -8.93 9.11 10.10
C ALA A 106 -8.65 9.23 11.61
N LYS A 107 -8.08 8.19 12.25
CA LYS A 107 -7.57 8.25 13.63
C LYS A 107 -6.08 8.59 13.69
N SER A 108 -5.41 8.62 12.56
CA SER A 108 -4.00 8.90 12.37
C SER A 108 -3.77 10.37 12.00
N VAL A 109 -4.52 11.30 12.55
CA VAL A 109 -4.43 12.71 12.13
C VAL A 109 -3.11 13.36 12.59
N PRO A 110 -2.51 14.29 11.82
CA PRO A 110 -1.46 15.17 12.32
C PRO A 110 -1.99 15.92 13.55
N THR A 111 -1.29 15.83 14.68
CA THR A 111 -1.68 16.61 15.86
C THR A 111 -1.50 18.08 15.52
N THR A 112 -2.58 18.79 15.25
CA THR A 112 -2.59 20.25 15.41
C THR A 112 -2.29 20.50 16.88
N GLU A 113 -1.14 21.09 17.21
CA GLU A 113 -1.11 21.95 18.39
C GLU A 113 -2.22 22.99 18.14
N ARG A 114 -3.31 22.88 18.89
CA ARG A 114 -4.40 23.84 18.91
C ARG A 114 -4.28 24.65 20.19
#